data_AF-A0A2N2AEP0-F1
#
_entry.id   AF-A0A2N2AEP0-F1
#
_cell.length_a   1.000
_cell.length_b   1.000
_cell.length_c   1.000
_cell.angle_alpha   90.00
_cell.angle_beta   90.00
_cell.angle_gamma   90.00
#
_symmetry.space_group_name_H-M   'P 1'
#
loop_
_entity.id
_entity.type
_entity.pdbx_description
1 polymer ?
#
loop_
_entity_poly.entity_id
_entity_poly.type
_entity_poly.pdbx_seq_one_letter_code
_entity_poly.pdbx_strand_id
1 'polypeptide(L)'
;MRWVLMFLVVFSTPSYGLFAPRVGVEVIVVDEFSKRVEGAEVIGTFLGVTDFSTDNARTDSNGTAAVAGNSFFPVGIVARKIGYYPSGSEVNTKEIVDGKEYFRDRKVTVVLKEKRNPIPLYAKRYSGEIPVAEQWVGFDLEKADWVAPHGQGFRADVQFRYEGYANSFWDAKGELRMRFSSALDGILDISDKVDKASKLLVPHQAPLDGYTNGEQWWGLSMSGDVDEKHRPSPRKHYVLRLRASADKDGALVEANYAKVYRDIRFFFKTKKGGVAGVAFDYYFNPTPNDRNLEFDTYRNLFRDLPHDEQVREP
;
A
#
# COMPACT_ATOMS: atom_id res chain seq x y z
N MET A 1 62.60 -36.09 39.95
CA MET A 1 62.17 -34.96 39.11
C MET A 1 61.04 -35.42 38.21
N ARG A 2 59.82 -34.94 38.49
CA ARG A 2 58.60 -35.27 37.73
C ARG A 2 58.56 -34.39 36.49
N TRP A 3 58.55 -35.00 35.30
CA TRP A 3 58.23 -34.31 34.05
C TRP A 3 56.71 -34.37 33.86
N VAL A 4 56.06 -33.21 33.89
CA VAL A 4 54.64 -33.06 33.57
C VAL A 4 54.54 -32.87 32.06
N LEU A 5 53.94 -33.85 31.39
CA LEU A 5 53.51 -33.71 29.99
C LEU A 5 52.30 -32.77 29.96
N MET A 6 52.48 -31.57 29.40
CA MET A 6 51.38 -30.62 29.18
C MET A 6 50.66 -31.02 27.89
N PHE A 7 49.50 -31.69 28.01
CA PHE A 7 48.61 -31.91 26.88
C PHE A 7 47.96 -30.59 26.50
N LEU A 8 48.32 -30.08 25.32
CA LEU A 8 47.70 -28.92 24.70
C LEU A 8 46.35 -29.37 24.11
N VAL A 9 45.28 -29.26 24.89
CA VAL A 9 43.91 -29.47 24.41
C VAL A 9 43.52 -28.24 23.61
N VAL A 10 43.65 -28.33 22.29
CA VAL A 10 43.06 -27.36 21.37
C VAL A 10 41.55 -27.57 21.40
N PHE A 11 40.83 -26.73 22.14
CA PHE A 11 39.39 -26.58 21.94
C PHE A 11 39.19 -25.91 20.57
N SER A 12 39.06 -26.72 19.52
CA SER A 12 38.40 -26.25 18.31
C SER A 12 36.93 -26.07 18.67
N THR A 13 36.53 -24.87 19.09
CA THR A 13 35.13 -24.51 19.01
C THR A 13 34.71 -24.71 17.56
N PRO A 14 33.60 -25.40 17.27
CA PRO A 14 33.07 -25.42 15.93
C PRO A 14 32.74 -23.97 15.57
N SER A 15 33.56 -23.34 14.73
CA SER A 15 33.24 -22.06 14.06
C SER A 15 32.17 -22.27 12.98
N TYR A 16 31.17 -23.11 13.27
CA TYR A 16 29.98 -23.27 12.45
C TYR A 16 28.99 -22.20 12.93
N GLY A 17 28.96 -21.05 12.26
CA GLY A 17 27.92 -20.07 12.57
C GLY A 17 28.15 -18.62 12.15
N LEU A 18 29.20 -18.29 11.40
CA LEU A 18 29.43 -16.89 10.96
C LEU A 18 29.19 -16.64 9.48
N PHE A 19 29.12 -17.68 8.64
CA PHE A 19 28.92 -17.52 7.20
C PHE A 19 27.55 -18.03 6.79
N ALA A 20 26.75 -17.14 6.21
CA ALA A 20 25.47 -17.50 5.65
C ALA A 20 25.64 -18.53 4.50
N PRO A 21 24.75 -19.53 4.41
CA PRO A 21 24.81 -20.51 3.35
C PRO A 21 24.56 -19.85 2.00
N ARG A 22 25.26 -20.33 0.97
CA ARG A 22 25.05 -19.88 -0.40
C ARG A 22 23.76 -20.51 -0.95
N VAL A 23 22.89 -19.67 -1.50
CA VAL A 23 21.62 -20.07 -2.13
C VAL A 23 21.45 -19.33 -3.46
N GLY A 24 20.82 -20.00 -4.41
CA GLY A 24 20.42 -19.45 -5.70
C GLY A 24 18.91 -19.24 -5.80
N VAL A 25 18.50 -18.22 -6.55
CA VAL A 25 17.10 -18.00 -6.92
C VAL A 25 17.00 -17.85 -8.43
N GLU A 26 16.31 -18.80 -9.06
CA GLU A 26 15.84 -18.67 -10.45
C GLU A 26 14.57 -17.82 -10.47
N VAL A 27 14.61 -16.70 -11.17
CA VAL A 27 13.51 -15.74 -11.28
C VAL A 27 12.95 -15.78 -12.69
N ILE A 28 11.66 -16.10 -12.78
CA ILE A 28 10.87 -15.94 -14.01
C ILE A 28 10.16 -14.59 -13.93
N VAL A 29 10.37 -13.73 -14.92
CA VAL A 29 9.65 -12.45 -15.04
C VAL A 29 8.62 -12.54 -16.15
N VAL A 30 7.38 -12.25 -15.79
CA VAL A 30 6.24 -12.21 -16.71
C VAL A 30 5.49 -10.88 -16.60
N ASP A 31 4.68 -10.56 -17.60
CA ASP A 31 3.69 -9.50 -17.49
C ASP A 31 2.36 -10.01 -16.89
N GLU A 32 1.39 -9.13 -16.75
CA GLU A 32 0.05 -9.43 -16.22
C GLU A 32 -0.75 -10.44 -17.07
N PHE A 33 -0.31 -10.70 -18.31
CA PHE A 33 -0.88 -11.70 -19.23
C PHE A 33 -0.03 -12.98 -19.27
N SER A 34 0.86 -13.17 -18.30
CA SER A 34 1.80 -14.30 -18.21
C SER A 34 2.79 -14.41 -19.38
N LYS A 35 2.98 -13.35 -20.16
CA LYS A 35 3.98 -13.33 -21.24
C LYS A 35 5.36 -13.08 -20.66
N ARG A 36 6.38 -13.78 -21.18
CA ARG A 36 7.78 -13.63 -20.75
C ARG A 36 8.30 -12.22 -21.03
N VAL A 37 8.99 -11.65 -20.03
CA VAL A 37 9.59 -10.32 -20.14
C VAL A 37 11.10 -10.46 -20.24
N GLU A 38 11.64 -10.36 -21.46
CA GLU A 38 13.08 -10.32 -21.74
C GLU A 38 13.73 -9.00 -21.31
N GLY A 39 14.99 -9.04 -20.90
CA GLY A 39 15.81 -7.86 -20.58
C GLY A 39 15.44 -7.11 -19.30
N ALA A 40 14.52 -7.65 -18.49
CA ALA A 40 14.22 -7.12 -17.16
C ALA A 40 15.43 -7.32 -16.25
N GLU A 41 15.80 -6.28 -15.50
CA GLU A 41 16.82 -6.38 -14.46
C GLU A 41 16.19 -7.05 -13.23
N VAL A 42 16.83 -8.11 -12.76
CA VAL A 42 16.51 -8.83 -11.53
C VAL A 42 17.62 -8.61 -10.53
N ILE A 43 17.28 -8.24 -9.31
CA ILE A 43 18.22 -8.02 -8.22
C ILE A 43 17.80 -8.89 -7.05
N GLY A 44 18.73 -9.71 -6.57
CA GLY A 44 18.58 -10.48 -5.33
C GLY A 44 19.36 -9.82 -4.22
N THR A 45 18.69 -9.52 -3.11
CA THR A 45 19.30 -9.06 -1.85
C THR A 45 19.37 -10.23 -0.89
N PHE A 46 20.60 -10.61 -0.54
CA PHE A 46 20.91 -11.74 0.33
C PHE A 46 21.38 -11.19 1.68
N LEU A 47 20.72 -11.62 2.75
CA LEU A 47 20.89 -11.06 4.10
C LEU A 47 21.54 -12.12 5.01
N GLY A 48 22.73 -11.80 5.52
CA GLY A 48 23.37 -12.53 6.59
C GLY A 48 23.01 -11.93 7.96
N VAL A 49 23.65 -12.41 9.03
CA VAL A 49 23.38 -11.96 10.41
C VAL A 49 23.84 -10.52 10.64
N THR A 50 24.98 -10.14 10.05
CA THR A 50 25.62 -8.84 10.26
C THR A 50 25.92 -8.10 8.96
N ASP A 51 25.64 -8.73 7.83
CA ASP A 51 26.02 -8.27 6.50
C ASP A 51 24.89 -8.52 5.49
N PHE A 52 25.04 -7.92 4.31
CA PHE A 52 24.20 -8.20 3.17
C PHE A 52 25.02 -8.11 1.89
N SER A 53 24.54 -8.78 0.85
CA SER A 53 25.09 -8.69 -0.49
C SER A 53 23.96 -8.59 -1.51
N THR A 54 24.28 -8.07 -2.68
CA THR A 54 23.35 -8.04 -3.80
C THR A 54 23.98 -8.71 -5.00
N ASP A 55 23.19 -9.49 -5.73
CA ASP A 55 23.54 -10.00 -7.05
C ASP A 55 22.49 -9.52 -8.06
N ASN A 56 22.90 -9.31 -9.31
CA ASN A 56 22.02 -8.80 -10.34
C ASN A 56 22.21 -9.52 -11.68
N ALA A 57 21.10 -9.73 -12.37
CA ALA A 57 21.07 -10.38 -13.67
C ALA A 57 20.00 -9.74 -14.55
N ARG A 58 20.05 -10.03 -15.85
CA ARG A 58 18.98 -9.68 -16.79
C ARG A 58 18.30 -10.93 -17.30
N THR A 59 16.99 -10.84 -17.50
CA THR A 59 16.23 -11.95 -18.07
C THR A 59 16.61 -12.19 -19.52
N ASP A 60 16.72 -13.47 -19.89
CA ASP A 60 16.90 -13.93 -21.26
C ASP A 60 15.60 -13.87 -22.09
N SER A 61 15.62 -14.39 -23.32
CA SER A 61 14.44 -14.48 -24.19
C SER A 61 13.31 -15.36 -23.63
N ASN A 62 13.58 -16.19 -22.62
CA ASN A 62 12.59 -16.98 -21.89
C ASN A 62 12.04 -16.24 -20.65
N GLY A 63 12.46 -14.99 -20.44
CA GLY A 63 12.10 -14.20 -19.27
C GLY A 63 12.74 -14.72 -17.98
N THR A 64 13.85 -15.44 -18.04
CA THR A 64 14.48 -16.08 -16.89
C THR A 64 15.82 -15.43 -16.55
N ALA A 65 16.07 -15.21 -15.27
CA ALA A 65 17.37 -14.79 -14.72
C ALA A 65 17.68 -15.60 -13.47
N ALA A 66 18.96 -15.73 -13.12
CA ALA A 66 19.37 -16.36 -11.86
C ALA A 66 20.26 -15.40 -11.07
N VAL A 67 20.03 -15.33 -9.76
CA VAL A 67 20.85 -14.57 -8.81
C VAL A 67 21.26 -15.49 -7.65
N ALA A 68 22.46 -15.33 -7.12
CA ALA A 68 22.95 -16.16 -6.03
C ALA A 68 23.84 -15.43 -5.03
N GLY A 69 23.70 -15.76 -3.75
CA GLY A 69 24.42 -15.11 -2.67
C GLY A 69 24.29 -15.87 -1.36
N ASN A 70 24.95 -15.37 -0.32
CA ASN A 70 24.94 -15.97 1.01
C ASN A 70 23.79 -15.36 1.82
N SER A 71 22.81 -16.16 2.26
CA SER A 71 21.64 -15.65 3.01
C SER A 71 21.17 -16.59 4.11
N PHE A 72 20.97 -16.06 5.32
CA PHE A 72 20.27 -16.74 6.41
C PHE A 72 18.77 -16.39 6.44
N PHE A 73 18.42 -15.20 5.95
CA PHE A 73 17.04 -14.69 5.91
C PHE A 73 16.44 -14.83 4.50
N PRO A 74 15.11 -14.61 4.34
CA PRO A 74 14.49 -14.59 3.03
C PRO A 74 15.22 -13.66 2.05
N VAL A 75 15.39 -14.12 0.82
CA VAL A 75 16.04 -13.36 -0.25
C VAL A 75 15.03 -12.36 -0.81
N GLY A 76 15.36 -11.08 -0.76
CA GLY A 76 14.54 -10.03 -1.38
C GLY A 76 14.81 -9.98 -2.88
N ILE A 77 13.80 -10.23 -3.70
CA ILE A 77 13.87 -10.14 -5.16
C ILE A 77 13.19 -8.85 -5.61
N VAL A 78 13.83 -8.12 -6.52
CA VAL A 78 13.24 -6.97 -7.23
C VAL A 78 13.46 -7.14 -8.72
N ALA A 79 12.40 -7.06 -9.51
CA ALA A 79 12.44 -6.98 -10.97
C ALA A 79 12.08 -5.55 -11.42
N ARG A 80 12.81 -5.04 -12.42
CA ARG A 80 12.57 -3.71 -13.00
C ARG A 80 12.87 -3.69 -14.49
N LYS A 81 12.03 -2.98 -15.24
CA LYS A 81 12.22 -2.72 -16.67
C LYS A 81 11.59 -1.37 -17.03
N ILE A 82 12.23 -0.63 -17.93
CA ILE A 82 11.65 0.61 -18.48
C ILE A 82 10.30 0.26 -19.13
N GLY A 83 9.28 1.07 -18.90
CA GLY A 83 7.91 0.80 -19.34
C GLY A 83 7.08 -0.06 -18.38
N TYR A 84 7.66 -0.54 -17.27
CA TYR A 84 6.94 -1.34 -16.27
C TYR A 84 7.02 -0.71 -14.88
N TYR A 85 6.05 -1.01 -14.02
CA TYR A 85 6.12 -0.79 -12.59
C TYR A 85 7.06 -1.83 -11.97
N PRO A 86 8.07 -1.43 -11.18
CA PRO A 86 8.92 -2.39 -10.48
C PRO A 86 8.09 -3.28 -9.56
N SER A 87 8.46 -4.55 -9.49
CA SER A 87 7.82 -5.53 -8.61
C SER A 87 8.86 -6.32 -7.83
N GLY A 88 8.49 -6.89 -6.69
CA GLY A 88 9.39 -7.70 -5.87
C GLY A 88 8.73 -8.90 -5.21
N SER A 89 9.54 -9.73 -4.55
CA SER A 89 9.08 -10.89 -3.80
C SER A 89 10.07 -11.20 -2.69
N GLU A 90 9.60 -11.79 -1.60
CA GLU A 90 10.47 -12.35 -0.56
C GLU A 90 10.49 -13.88 -0.71
N VAL A 91 11.67 -14.45 -0.93
CA VAL A 91 11.83 -15.87 -1.21
C VAL A 91 12.48 -16.54 -0.01
N ASN A 92 11.72 -17.38 0.70
CA ASN A 92 12.27 -18.17 1.80
C ASN A 92 13.06 -19.38 1.26
N THR A 93 14.38 -19.31 1.38
CA THR A 93 15.31 -20.38 0.96
C THR A 93 15.58 -21.39 2.08
N LYS A 94 15.14 -21.10 3.32
CA LYS A 94 15.29 -21.95 4.49
C LYS A 94 14.06 -22.85 4.67
N GLU A 95 14.32 -24.13 4.92
CA GLU A 95 13.34 -25.15 5.27
C GLU A 95 13.73 -25.82 6.58
N ILE A 96 12.75 -26.23 7.38
CA ILE A 96 12.97 -27.05 8.56
C ILE A 96 12.38 -28.43 8.27
N VAL A 97 13.22 -29.46 8.27
CA VAL A 97 12.83 -30.86 8.09
C VAL A 97 13.36 -31.65 9.27
N ASP A 98 12.47 -32.31 10.01
CA ASP A 98 12.80 -33.08 11.22
C ASP A 98 13.66 -32.30 12.24
N GLY A 99 13.35 -31.02 12.43
CA GLY A 99 14.07 -30.13 13.34
C GLY A 99 15.45 -29.67 12.84
N LYS A 100 15.83 -29.98 11.60
CA LYS A 100 17.08 -29.54 10.97
C LYS A 100 16.82 -28.50 9.89
N GLU A 101 17.71 -27.51 9.82
CA GLU A 101 17.64 -26.45 8.83
C GLU A 101 18.33 -26.86 7.53
N TYR A 102 17.64 -26.64 6.41
CA TYR A 102 18.15 -26.83 5.06
C TYR A 102 18.00 -25.54 4.28
N PHE A 103 19.04 -25.18 3.54
CA PHE A 103 19.03 -24.03 2.64
C PHE A 103 19.09 -24.54 1.22
N ARG A 104 18.10 -24.16 0.39
CA ARG A 104 17.94 -24.70 -0.95
C ARG A 104 17.71 -23.58 -1.95
N ASP A 105 18.17 -23.85 -3.17
CA ASP A 105 17.86 -23.01 -4.31
C ASP A 105 16.35 -22.98 -4.55
N ARG A 106 15.85 -21.84 -5.02
CA ARG A 106 14.42 -21.60 -5.22
C ARG A 106 14.13 -21.12 -6.62
N LYS A 107 12.88 -21.28 -7.01
CA LYS A 107 12.31 -20.72 -8.23
C LYS A 107 11.12 -19.85 -7.87
N VAL A 108 11.06 -18.65 -8.42
CA VAL A 108 9.96 -17.69 -8.17
C VAL A 108 9.52 -17.04 -9.47
N THR A 109 8.24 -16.70 -9.56
CA THR A 109 7.69 -15.87 -10.63
C THR A 109 7.42 -14.47 -10.10
N VAL A 110 7.90 -13.45 -10.81
CA VAL A 110 7.61 -12.03 -10.55
C VAL A 110 6.81 -11.46 -11.72
N VAL A 111 5.67 -10.85 -11.41
CA VAL A 111 4.80 -10.19 -12.40
C VAL A 111 5.17 -8.71 -12.46
N LEU A 112 5.51 -8.20 -13.64
CA LEU A 112 5.69 -6.77 -13.92
C LEU A 112 4.44 -6.22 -14.59
N LYS A 113 3.77 -5.25 -13.96
CA LYS A 113 2.68 -4.50 -14.59
C LYS A 113 3.24 -3.47 -15.55
N GLU A 114 2.73 -3.42 -16.78
CA GLU A 114 3.14 -2.39 -17.74
C GLU A 114 2.62 -1.01 -17.30
N LYS A 115 3.39 0.05 -17.51
CA LYS A 115 2.91 1.42 -17.39
C LYS A 115 2.12 1.73 -18.65
N ARG A 116 0.80 1.88 -18.55
CA ARG A 116 -0.05 2.07 -19.74
C ARG A 116 -0.21 3.55 -20.04
N ASN A 117 -0.81 4.28 -19.12
CA ASN A 117 -1.06 5.71 -19.30
C ASN A 117 -1.09 6.45 -17.96
N PRO A 118 0.04 6.64 -17.25
CA PRO A 118 0.04 7.46 -16.05
C PRO A 118 -0.39 8.90 -16.38
N ILE A 119 -1.40 9.41 -15.66
CA ILE A 119 -1.95 10.75 -15.87
C ILE A 119 -1.82 11.63 -14.60
N PRO A 120 -1.86 12.96 -14.75
CA PRO A 120 -1.98 13.85 -13.61
C PRO A 120 -3.29 13.62 -12.84
N LEU A 121 -3.19 13.43 -11.53
CA LEU A 121 -4.33 13.31 -10.61
C LEU A 121 -4.22 14.34 -9.49
N TYR A 122 -5.34 14.65 -8.84
CA TYR A 122 -5.35 15.34 -7.55
C TYR A 122 -4.97 14.32 -6.48
N ALA A 123 -3.71 14.31 -6.09
CA ALA A 123 -3.14 13.24 -5.27
C ALA A 123 -2.51 13.80 -4.00
N LYS A 124 -2.95 13.35 -2.81
CA LYS A 124 -2.52 13.95 -1.55
C LYS A 124 -2.61 12.96 -0.38
N ARG A 125 -1.67 13.05 0.55
CA ARG A 125 -1.82 12.55 1.92
C ARG A 125 -2.52 13.62 2.73
N TYR A 126 -3.83 13.48 2.89
CA TYR A 126 -4.60 14.43 3.68
C TYR A 126 -4.49 14.07 5.16
N SER A 127 -4.26 15.08 5.99
CA SER A 127 -4.46 15.00 7.42
C SER A 127 -5.02 16.35 7.89
N GLY A 128 -6.24 16.34 8.39
CA GLY A 128 -6.94 17.56 8.80
C GLY A 128 -7.91 17.29 9.93
N GLU A 129 -8.51 18.35 10.45
CA GLU A 129 -9.41 18.28 11.59
C GLU A 129 -10.86 18.37 11.12
N ILE A 130 -11.71 17.49 11.64
CA ILE A 130 -13.15 17.55 11.42
C ILE A 130 -13.68 18.76 12.20
N PRO A 131 -14.34 19.72 11.51
CA PRO A 131 -14.57 21.06 12.05
C PRO A 131 -15.70 21.10 13.07
N VAL A 132 -16.64 20.14 13.04
CA VAL A 132 -17.79 20.09 13.94
C VAL A 132 -18.17 18.65 14.28
N ALA A 133 -18.59 18.44 15.53
CA ALA A 133 -19.00 17.13 16.06
C ALA A 133 -20.43 16.82 15.63
N GLU A 134 -20.75 15.54 15.49
CA GLU A 134 -22.11 15.03 15.34
C GLU A 134 -22.91 15.63 14.17
N GLN A 135 -22.23 16.26 13.22
CA GLN A 135 -22.81 16.81 11.99
C GLN A 135 -22.09 16.22 10.77
N TRP A 136 -22.84 16.03 9.68
CA TRP A 136 -22.27 15.64 8.40
C TRP A 136 -21.63 16.85 7.74
N VAL A 137 -20.33 16.75 7.46
CA VAL A 137 -19.55 17.80 6.81
C VAL A 137 -19.00 17.26 5.49
N GLY A 138 -19.27 17.98 4.40
CA GLY A 138 -18.75 17.63 3.08
C GLY A 138 -17.24 17.86 2.97
N PHE A 139 -16.56 16.99 2.23
CA PHE A 139 -15.17 17.12 1.85
C PHE A 139 -15.05 17.13 0.33
N ASP A 140 -14.31 18.10 -0.20
CA ASP A 140 -14.05 18.26 -1.62
C ASP A 140 -12.65 17.71 -1.93
N LEU A 141 -12.57 16.59 -2.64
CA LEU A 141 -11.29 15.92 -2.95
C LEU A 141 -10.46 16.71 -3.97
N GLU A 142 -11.09 17.55 -4.79
CA GLU A 142 -10.40 18.36 -5.77
C GLU A 142 -9.79 19.62 -5.14
N LYS A 143 -10.45 20.16 -4.10
CA LYS A 143 -9.91 21.26 -3.29
C LYS A 143 -9.08 20.81 -2.10
N ALA A 144 -9.15 19.54 -1.73
CA ALA A 144 -8.57 18.98 -0.51
C ALA A 144 -9.00 19.73 0.76
N ASP A 145 -10.26 20.17 0.81
CA ASP A 145 -10.77 21.00 1.91
C ASP A 145 -12.23 20.68 2.23
N TRP A 146 -12.65 21.07 3.43
CA TRP A 146 -14.04 20.98 3.85
C TRP A 146 -14.92 21.92 3.01
N VAL A 147 -16.16 21.50 2.79
CA VAL A 147 -17.16 22.33 2.10
C VAL A 147 -17.65 23.43 3.04
N ALA A 148 -18.06 24.56 2.47
CA ALA A 148 -18.68 25.66 3.20
C ALA A 148 -19.81 25.17 4.15
N PRO A 149 -19.92 25.75 5.36
CA PRO A 149 -19.22 26.94 5.85
C PRO A 149 -17.84 26.66 6.49
N HIS A 150 -17.38 25.40 6.50
CA HIS A 150 -16.21 25.00 7.29
C HIS A 150 -14.87 25.04 6.55
N GLY A 151 -14.91 25.26 5.24
CA GLY A 151 -13.74 25.41 4.40
C GLY A 151 -14.10 26.03 3.06
N GLN A 152 -13.18 25.94 2.11
CA GLN A 152 -13.28 26.52 0.77
C GLN A 152 -13.68 25.49 -0.30
N GLY A 153 -13.98 24.25 0.11
CA GLY A 153 -14.55 23.23 -0.76
C GLY A 153 -15.89 23.67 -1.34
N PHE A 154 -16.11 23.33 -2.61
CA PHE A 154 -17.33 23.72 -3.32
C PHE A 154 -18.27 22.53 -3.53
N ARG A 155 -17.71 21.33 -3.72
CA ARG A 155 -18.48 20.11 -3.98
C ARG A 155 -18.16 19.06 -2.94
N ALA A 156 -19.18 18.56 -2.25
CA ALA A 156 -19.01 17.45 -1.32
C ALA A 156 -18.90 16.14 -2.12
N ASP A 157 -17.70 15.58 -2.26
CA ASP A 157 -17.49 14.26 -2.87
C ASP A 157 -17.85 13.14 -1.88
N VAL A 158 -17.48 13.34 -0.61
CA VAL A 158 -17.89 12.51 0.52
C VAL A 158 -18.30 13.41 1.68
N GLN A 159 -19.05 12.86 2.63
CA GLN A 159 -19.39 13.54 3.88
C GLN A 159 -18.88 12.72 5.06
N PHE A 160 -18.25 13.39 6.01
CA PHE A 160 -17.78 12.79 7.25
C PHE A 160 -18.61 13.26 8.44
N ARG A 161 -18.79 12.39 9.42
CA ARG A 161 -19.38 12.71 10.71
C ARG A 161 -18.59 12.01 11.80
N TYR A 162 -18.17 12.76 12.80
CA TYR A 162 -17.49 12.21 13.97
C TYR A 162 -18.41 12.29 15.18
N GLU A 163 -18.52 11.19 15.92
CA GLU A 163 -19.20 11.12 17.21
C GLU A 163 -18.25 10.50 18.23
N GLY A 164 -18.17 11.05 19.43
CA GLY A 164 -17.27 10.53 20.44
C GLY A 164 -16.79 11.58 21.44
N TYR A 165 -15.86 11.15 22.29
CA TYR A 165 -15.27 11.97 23.34
C TYR A 165 -13.80 11.59 23.56
N ALA A 166 -13.04 12.52 24.13
CA ALA A 166 -11.66 12.32 24.52
C ALA A 166 -11.36 13.09 25.82
N ASN A 167 -11.66 12.48 26.95
CA ASN A 167 -11.46 13.09 28.27
C ASN A 167 -10.00 12.99 28.72
N SER A 168 -9.32 11.90 28.36
CA SER A 168 -7.90 11.69 28.66
C SER A 168 -7.26 10.75 27.63
N PHE A 169 -5.95 10.52 27.74
CA PHE A 169 -5.24 9.54 26.91
C PHE A 169 -5.81 8.11 27.08
N TRP A 170 -6.31 7.77 28.27
CA TRP A 170 -6.83 6.43 28.57
C TRP A 170 -8.36 6.35 28.49
N ASP A 171 -9.04 7.48 28.31
CA ASP A 171 -10.50 7.58 28.26
C ASP A 171 -10.92 8.41 27.05
N ALA A 172 -10.98 7.72 25.91
CA ALA A 172 -11.44 8.26 24.65
C ALA A 172 -12.10 7.16 23.84
N LYS A 173 -13.20 7.52 23.18
CA LYS A 173 -13.93 6.66 22.25
C LYS A 173 -14.48 7.53 21.15
N GLY A 174 -14.44 7.03 19.92
CA GLY A 174 -15.02 7.75 18.81
C GLY A 174 -15.33 6.85 17.65
N GLU A 175 -16.19 7.38 16.81
CA GLU A 175 -16.70 6.77 15.61
C GLU A 175 -16.62 7.80 14.50
N LEU A 176 -15.90 7.47 13.44
CA LEU A 176 -15.93 8.21 12.20
C LEU A 176 -16.90 7.50 11.26
N ARG A 177 -17.83 8.26 10.68
CA ARG A 177 -18.72 7.78 9.62
C ARG A 177 -18.44 8.53 8.34
N MET A 178 -18.61 7.85 7.22
CA MET A 178 -18.53 8.42 5.88
C MET A 178 -19.73 7.98 5.05
N ARG A 179 -20.31 8.91 4.31
CA ARG A 179 -21.34 8.61 3.30
C ARG A 179 -21.08 9.42 2.03
N PHE A 180 -21.77 9.04 0.97
CA PHE A 180 -21.70 9.74 -0.30
C PHE A 180 -22.78 10.81 -0.45
N SER A 181 -22.50 11.81 -1.28
CA SER A 181 -23.44 12.90 -1.56
C SER A 181 -24.47 12.55 -2.65
N SER A 182 -24.16 11.62 -3.55
CA SER A 182 -25.08 11.10 -4.57
C SER A 182 -25.42 9.63 -4.31
N ALA A 183 -26.66 9.22 -4.62
CA ALA A 183 -27.11 7.83 -4.52
C ALA A 183 -26.39 6.89 -5.50
N LEU A 184 -25.82 7.45 -6.58
CA LEU A 184 -25.06 6.71 -7.58
C LEU A 184 -23.57 6.65 -7.26
N ASP A 185 -23.08 7.38 -6.27
CA ASP A 185 -21.68 7.25 -5.85
C ASP A 185 -21.47 5.93 -5.09
N GLY A 186 -20.23 5.57 -4.82
CA GLY A 186 -19.97 4.42 -3.99
C GLY A 186 -18.52 4.11 -3.75
N ILE A 187 -18.30 3.18 -2.82
CA ILE A 187 -17.00 2.62 -2.45
C ILE A 187 -16.94 1.15 -2.86
N LEU A 188 -15.76 0.74 -3.31
CA LEU A 188 -15.41 -0.65 -3.53
C LEU A 188 -14.12 -0.96 -2.76
N ASP A 189 -14.19 -1.92 -1.85
CA ASP A 189 -13.01 -2.51 -1.22
C ASP A 189 -12.28 -3.37 -2.25
N ILE A 190 -10.99 -3.07 -2.45
CA ILE A 190 -10.12 -3.78 -3.38
C ILE A 190 -8.89 -4.39 -2.67
N SER A 191 -8.97 -4.53 -1.35
CA SER A 191 -7.84 -4.97 -0.51
C SER A 191 -7.38 -6.39 -0.81
N ASP A 192 -8.24 -7.23 -1.39
CA ASP A 192 -7.96 -8.56 -1.88
C ASP A 192 -7.37 -8.57 -3.31
N LYS A 193 -7.52 -7.47 -4.04
CA LYS A 193 -7.04 -7.28 -5.42
C LYS A 193 -5.71 -6.53 -5.50
N VAL A 194 -5.13 -6.12 -4.37
CA VAL A 194 -3.86 -5.38 -4.35
C VAL A 194 -2.69 -6.32 -4.60
N ASP A 195 -1.83 -5.91 -5.52
CA ASP A 195 -0.56 -6.55 -5.77
C ASP A 195 0.52 -5.89 -4.91
N LYS A 196 0.76 -6.44 -3.72
CA LYS A 196 1.77 -5.94 -2.77
C LYS A 196 3.20 -6.08 -3.29
N ALA A 197 3.41 -6.93 -4.29
CA ALA A 197 4.71 -7.09 -4.93
C ALA A 197 4.99 -5.93 -5.87
N SER A 198 3.98 -5.36 -6.52
CA SER A 198 4.11 -4.29 -7.51
C SER A 198 4.11 -2.89 -6.91
N LYS A 199 4.87 -1.96 -7.52
CA LYS A 199 4.81 -0.53 -7.19
C LYS A 199 3.45 0.10 -7.50
N LEU A 200 2.75 -0.39 -8.53
CA LEU A 200 1.32 -0.10 -8.75
C LEU A 200 0.51 -1.16 -8.00
N LEU A 201 0.01 -0.78 -6.82
CA LEU A 201 -0.72 -1.69 -5.92
C LEU A 201 -2.07 -2.11 -6.50
N VAL A 202 -2.78 -1.18 -7.13
CA VAL A 202 -4.17 -1.37 -7.58
C VAL A 202 -4.25 -1.72 -9.07
N PRO A 203 -5.45 -2.02 -9.61
CA PRO A 203 -5.63 -2.17 -11.05
C PRO A 203 -5.36 -0.87 -11.82
N HIS A 204 -5.08 -0.98 -13.12
CA HIS A 204 -4.91 0.16 -14.04
C HIS A 204 -6.16 1.04 -14.13
N GLN A 205 -7.33 0.42 -14.06
CA GLN A 205 -8.62 1.09 -14.19
C GLN A 205 -9.53 0.76 -13.00
N ALA A 206 -10.32 1.74 -12.59
CA ALA A 206 -11.43 1.56 -11.68
C ALA A 206 -12.40 0.52 -12.23
N PRO A 207 -12.88 -0.45 -11.42
CA PRO A 207 -13.88 -1.43 -11.86
C PRO A 207 -15.16 -0.78 -12.41
N LEU A 208 -15.94 -1.51 -13.21
CA LEU A 208 -17.21 -1.01 -13.74
C LEU A 208 -18.33 -1.11 -12.68
N ASP A 209 -18.28 -2.16 -11.87
CA ASP A 209 -19.31 -2.57 -10.93
C ASP A 209 -18.72 -2.90 -9.54
N GLY A 210 -19.59 -3.33 -8.62
CA GLY A 210 -19.23 -3.70 -7.25
C GLY A 210 -19.24 -2.55 -6.24
N TYR A 211 -19.49 -1.32 -6.68
CA TYR A 211 -19.61 -0.16 -5.80
C TYR A 211 -20.84 -0.25 -4.90
N THR A 212 -20.65 0.07 -3.62
CA THR A 212 -21.73 0.18 -2.64
C THR A 212 -21.87 1.64 -2.19
N ASN A 213 -23.11 2.13 -2.08
CA ASN A 213 -23.41 3.48 -1.58
C ASN A 213 -23.62 3.52 -0.05
N GLY A 214 -23.47 2.38 0.63
CA GLY A 214 -23.73 2.28 2.07
C GLY A 214 -22.83 3.18 2.90
N GLU A 215 -23.35 3.66 4.03
CA GLU A 215 -22.57 4.37 5.04
C GLU A 215 -21.42 3.47 5.54
N GLN A 216 -20.22 4.02 5.54
CA GLN A 216 -19.03 3.40 6.08
C GLN A 216 -18.77 3.95 7.47
N TRP A 217 -18.23 3.13 8.37
CA TRP A 217 -17.84 3.61 9.68
C TRP A 217 -16.61 2.91 10.23
N TRP A 218 -15.87 3.67 11.03
CA TRP A 218 -14.67 3.24 11.72
C TRP A 218 -14.76 3.61 13.20
N GLY A 219 -14.33 2.71 14.07
CA GLY A 219 -14.32 2.92 15.51
C GLY A 219 -12.91 2.88 16.10
N LEU A 220 -12.70 3.69 17.14
CA LEU A 220 -11.53 3.64 18.00
C LEU A 220 -11.98 3.78 19.46
N SER A 221 -11.27 3.12 20.36
CA SER A 221 -11.52 3.21 21.80
C SER A 221 -10.22 2.93 22.55
N MET A 222 -9.92 3.73 23.58
CA MET A 222 -8.72 3.56 24.43
C MET A 222 -8.96 2.60 25.60
N SER A 223 -10.21 2.41 26.01
CA SER A 223 -10.59 1.64 27.22
C SER A 223 -11.64 0.57 26.97
N GLY A 224 -12.15 0.45 25.75
CA GLY A 224 -13.20 -0.52 25.40
C GLY A 224 -12.97 -1.19 24.06
N ASP A 225 -13.79 -2.20 23.77
CA ASP A 225 -13.67 -2.96 22.54
C ASP A 225 -14.32 -2.25 21.35
N VAL A 226 -13.65 -2.36 20.21
CA VAL A 226 -14.19 -2.03 18.89
C VAL A 226 -13.99 -3.28 18.05
N ASP A 227 -15.04 -3.69 17.35
CA ASP A 227 -14.96 -4.80 16.41
C ASP A 227 -13.85 -4.54 15.39
N GLU A 228 -12.94 -5.51 15.24
CA GLU A 228 -11.74 -5.42 14.40
C GLU A 228 -12.08 -5.03 12.96
N LYS A 229 -13.26 -5.42 12.43
CA LYS A 229 -13.66 -5.05 11.07
C LYS A 229 -13.84 -3.54 10.88
N HIS A 230 -14.21 -2.82 11.94
CA HIS A 230 -14.40 -1.37 11.94
C HIS A 230 -13.18 -0.61 12.47
N ARG A 231 -12.11 -1.29 12.86
CA ARG A 231 -10.86 -0.59 13.16
C ARG A 231 -10.19 -0.14 11.86
N PRO A 232 -9.67 1.10 11.80
CA PRO A 232 -8.84 1.54 10.67
C PRO A 232 -7.64 0.61 10.48
N SER A 233 -7.39 0.18 9.24
CA SER A 233 -6.30 -0.75 8.94
C SER A 233 -5.51 -0.32 7.71
N PRO A 234 -4.17 -0.16 7.79
CA PRO A 234 -3.36 0.25 6.64
C PRO A 234 -3.34 -0.78 5.49
N ARG A 235 -3.95 -1.96 5.70
CA ARG A 235 -4.11 -3.00 4.69
C ARG A 235 -5.33 -2.78 3.80
N LYS A 236 -6.23 -1.85 4.14
CA LYS A 236 -7.41 -1.58 3.34
C LYS A 236 -7.14 -0.57 2.24
N HIS A 237 -7.67 -0.86 1.05
CA HIS A 237 -7.55 -0.02 -0.14
C HIS A 237 -8.90 0.06 -0.83
N TYR A 238 -9.22 1.24 -1.36
CA TYR A 238 -10.53 1.49 -1.93
C TYR A 238 -10.44 2.12 -3.31
N VAL A 239 -11.46 1.85 -4.12
CA VAL A 239 -11.82 2.68 -5.28
C VAL A 239 -13.14 3.36 -4.98
N LEU A 240 -13.22 4.65 -5.26
CA LEU A 240 -14.43 5.45 -5.14
C LEU A 240 -14.97 5.77 -6.53
N ARG A 241 -16.28 5.64 -6.71
CA ARG A 241 -17.04 6.25 -7.80
C ARG A 241 -17.74 7.48 -7.24
N LEU A 242 -17.51 8.62 -7.85
CA LEU A 242 -17.89 9.92 -7.32
C LEU A 242 -18.53 10.77 -8.41
N ARG A 243 -19.30 11.78 -8.01
CA ARG A 243 -19.93 12.74 -8.94
C ARG A 243 -20.78 12.03 -9.99
N ALA A 244 -21.33 10.88 -9.62
CA ALA A 244 -22.06 10.02 -10.51
C ALA A 244 -23.43 10.62 -10.85
N SER A 245 -23.79 10.58 -12.13
CA SER A 245 -25.10 11.00 -12.64
C SER A 245 -25.68 9.96 -13.59
N ALA A 246 -27.01 9.95 -13.69
CA ALA A 246 -27.73 9.05 -14.57
C ALA A 246 -28.55 9.80 -15.63
N ASP A 247 -28.87 9.10 -16.71
CA ASP A 247 -29.89 9.54 -17.67
C ASP A 247 -31.31 9.38 -17.09
N LYS A 248 -32.32 9.65 -17.93
CA LYS A 248 -33.74 9.55 -17.57
C LYS A 248 -34.18 8.12 -17.24
N ASP A 249 -33.45 7.13 -17.73
CA ASP A 249 -33.74 5.71 -17.52
C ASP A 249 -32.99 5.15 -16.30
N GLY A 250 -32.20 5.99 -15.61
CA GLY A 250 -31.44 5.63 -14.43
C GLY A 250 -30.09 4.97 -14.73
N ALA A 251 -29.67 4.92 -16.00
CA ALA A 251 -28.38 4.38 -16.38
C ALA A 251 -27.27 5.40 -16.09
N LEU A 252 -26.13 4.93 -15.56
CA LEU A 252 -24.97 5.77 -15.26
C LEU A 252 -24.43 6.39 -16.57
N VAL A 253 -24.38 7.73 -16.63
CA VAL A 253 -23.87 8.49 -17.80
C VAL A 253 -22.50 9.10 -17.52
N GLU A 254 -22.29 9.58 -16.31
CA GLU A 254 -21.05 10.25 -15.92
C GLU A 254 -20.63 9.82 -14.53
N ALA A 255 -19.33 9.61 -14.32
CA ALA A 255 -18.72 9.51 -12.99
C ALA A 255 -17.23 9.89 -13.04
N ASN A 256 -16.71 10.35 -11.91
CA ASN A 256 -15.29 10.43 -11.62
C ASN A 256 -14.86 9.27 -10.73
N TYR A 257 -13.56 8.99 -10.73
CA TYR A 257 -13.00 7.87 -9.98
C TYR A 257 -11.84 8.33 -9.11
N ALA A 258 -11.74 7.74 -7.92
CA ALA A 258 -10.59 7.92 -7.06
C ALA A 258 -10.10 6.59 -6.51
N LYS A 259 -8.84 6.53 -6.09
CA LYS A 259 -8.34 5.46 -5.23
C LYS A 259 -7.89 6.02 -3.89
N VAL A 260 -8.07 5.23 -2.85
CA VAL A 260 -7.61 5.52 -1.49
C VAL A 260 -6.65 4.42 -1.07
N TYR A 261 -5.45 4.80 -0.67
CA TYR A 261 -4.47 3.89 -0.08
C TYR A 261 -4.53 3.97 1.44
N ARG A 262 -4.39 2.80 2.09
CA ARG A 262 -4.16 2.66 3.55
C ARG A 262 -5.28 3.20 4.43
N ASP A 263 -6.52 2.89 4.07
CA ASP A 263 -7.76 3.18 4.79
C ASP A 263 -7.97 4.66 5.15
N ILE A 264 -9.15 4.96 5.67
CA ILE A 264 -9.46 6.23 6.30
C ILE A 264 -9.22 6.08 7.80
N ARG A 265 -8.35 6.93 8.35
CA ARG A 265 -7.93 6.90 9.75
C ARG A 265 -8.45 8.13 10.45
N PHE A 266 -8.69 8.02 11.75
CA PHE A 266 -9.00 9.19 12.58
C PHE A 266 -8.30 9.13 13.93
N PHE A 267 -8.21 10.27 14.60
CA PHE A 267 -7.45 10.46 15.83
C PHE A 267 -8.21 11.35 16.80
N PHE A 268 -8.17 11.03 18.09
CA PHE A 268 -8.88 11.77 19.14
C PHE A 268 -8.30 13.16 19.45
N LYS A 269 -7.01 13.37 19.19
CA LYS A 269 -6.31 14.60 19.53
C LYS A 269 -5.89 15.36 18.29
N THR A 270 -6.16 16.66 18.30
CA THR A 270 -5.85 17.58 17.21
C THR A 270 -4.95 18.72 17.70
N LYS A 271 -4.35 19.50 16.79
CA LYS A 271 -3.44 20.61 17.14
C LYS A 271 -4.13 21.97 17.07
N LYS A 272 -5.20 22.09 16.28
CA LYS A 272 -5.89 23.34 15.94
C LYS A 272 -7.30 23.44 16.55
N GLY A 273 -7.72 22.47 17.36
CA GLY A 273 -8.92 22.55 18.19
C GLY A 273 -10.21 22.01 17.55
N GLY A 274 -10.15 21.39 16.38
CA GLY A 274 -11.25 20.61 15.83
C GLY A 274 -11.52 19.33 16.62
N VAL A 275 -12.67 18.71 16.36
CA VAL A 275 -13.25 17.67 17.24
C VAL A 275 -12.51 16.34 17.16
N ALA A 276 -12.03 15.99 15.97
CA ALA A 276 -11.17 14.83 15.72
C ALA A 276 -10.30 15.08 14.49
N GLY A 277 -9.15 14.41 14.40
CA GLY A 277 -8.34 14.40 13.19
C GLY A 277 -8.80 13.29 12.25
N VAL A 278 -8.79 13.51 10.94
CA VAL A 278 -8.99 12.50 9.90
C VAL A 278 -7.80 12.51 8.94
N ALA A 279 -7.37 11.34 8.48
CA ALA A 279 -6.28 11.20 7.53
C ALA A 279 -6.49 10.05 6.54
N PHE A 280 -6.15 10.30 5.28
CA PHE A 280 -6.25 9.33 4.20
C PHE A 280 -5.39 9.76 3.01
N ASP A 281 -4.87 8.78 2.27
CA ASP A 281 -4.04 9.01 1.09
C ASP A 281 -4.91 8.76 -0.15
N TYR A 282 -5.21 9.78 -0.94
CA TYR A 282 -6.12 9.65 -2.07
C TYR A 282 -5.54 10.18 -3.38
N TYR A 283 -6.09 9.69 -4.48
CA TYR A 283 -5.78 10.09 -5.85
C TYR A 283 -7.10 10.21 -6.59
N PHE A 284 -7.53 11.43 -6.88
CA PHE A 284 -8.78 11.74 -7.57
C PHE A 284 -8.53 12.07 -9.05
N ASN A 285 -9.20 11.35 -9.94
CA ASN A 285 -9.21 11.61 -11.38
C ASN A 285 -10.32 12.61 -11.72
N PRO A 286 -9.98 13.86 -12.11
CA PRO A 286 -10.97 14.88 -12.40
C PRO A 286 -11.64 14.72 -13.77
N THR A 287 -11.13 13.84 -14.64
CA THR A 287 -11.68 13.64 -15.99
C THR A 287 -12.92 12.74 -15.92
N PRO A 288 -14.11 13.25 -16.29
CA PRO A 288 -15.33 12.45 -16.25
C PRO A 288 -15.23 11.22 -17.16
N ASN A 289 -15.74 10.08 -16.67
CA ASN A 289 -15.74 8.77 -17.31
C ASN A 289 -14.37 8.15 -17.61
N ASP A 290 -13.28 8.82 -17.24
CA ASP A 290 -11.96 8.22 -17.27
C ASP A 290 -11.75 7.37 -16.01
N ARG A 291 -11.72 6.05 -16.20
CA ARG A 291 -11.50 5.08 -15.11
C ARG A 291 -10.02 4.92 -14.76
N ASN A 292 -9.10 5.60 -15.43
CA ASN A 292 -7.68 5.43 -15.18
C ASN A 292 -7.30 5.78 -13.73
N LEU A 293 -6.56 4.87 -13.10
CA LEU A 293 -6.06 4.98 -11.73
C LEU A 293 -4.54 5.16 -11.66
N GLU A 294 -3.82 5.11 -12.78
CA GLU A 294 -2.36 5.31 -12.81
C GLU A 294 -2.00 6.78 -12.60
N PHE A 295 -1.28 7.07 -11.52
CA PHE A 295 -0.81 8.41 -11.22
C PHE A 295 0.56 8.69 -11.83
N ASP A 296 0.67 9.78 -12.57
CA ASP A 296 1.95 10.38 -12.93
C ASP A 296 2.57 11.07 -11.71
N THR A 297 3.51 10.38 -11.07
CA THR A 297 4.21 10.84 -9.87
C THR A 297 5.01 12.14 -10.06
N TYR A 298 5.24 12.58 -11.30
CA TYR A 298 5.92 13.84 -11.61
C TYR A 298 4.96 15.00 -11.87
N ARG A 299 3.66 14.72 -12.06
CA ARG A 299 2.63 15.70 -12.43
C ARG A 299 1.43 15.59 -11.50
N ASN A 300 1.60 16.07 -10.28
CA ASN A 300 0.46 16.30 -9.39
C ASN A 300 -0.34 17.54 -9.85
N LEU A 301 -1.67 17.46 -9.76
CA LEU A 301 -2.55 18.60 -10.04
C LEU A 301 -2.56 19.61 -8.89
N PHE A 302 -2.25 19.19 -7.66
CA PHE A 302 -1.87 20.12 -6.60
C PHE A 302 -0.45 20.62 -6.83
N ARG A 303 -0.27 21.95 -6.89
CA ARG A 303 1.02 22.58 -7.23
C ARG A 303 1.93 22.81 -6.03
N ASP A 304 1.35 23.13 -4.88
CA ASP A 304 2.10 23.63 -3.71
C ASP A 304 1.84 22.80 -2.45
N LEU A 305 1.98 21.48 -2.56
CA LEU A 305 1.84 20.60 -1.40
C LEU A 305 3.10 20.63 -0.51
N PRO A 306 2.95 20.84 0.81
CA PRO A 306 3.95 20.50 1.80
C PRO A 306 4.51 19.09 1.61
N HIS A 307 5.78 18.89 1.96
CA HIS A 307 6.48 17.63 1.72
C HIS A 307 5.79 16.39 2.35
N ASP A 308 5.18 16.56 3.51
CA ASP A 308 4.45 15.51 4.24
C ASP A 308 3.11 15.14 3.59
N GLU A 309 2.49 16.07 2.86
CA GLU A 309 1.24 15.86 2.13
C GLU A 309 1.45 15.25 0.73
N GLN A 310 2.68 15.24 0.20
CA GLN A 310 2.98 14.69 -1.12
C GLN A 310 2.91 13.17 -1.14
N VAL A 311 2.25 12.62 -2.16
CA VAL A 311 2.29 11.18 -2.48
C VAL A 311 3.32 10.91 -3.58
N ARG A 312 3.97 9.74 -3.49
CA ARG A 312 5.04 9.29 -4.42
C ARG A 312 4.79 7.87 -4.93
N GLU A 313 3.60 7.34 -4.66
CA GLU A 313 3.17 6.02 -5.13
C GLU A 313 2.27 6.23 -6.34
N PRO A 314 2.42 5.42 -7.40
CA PRO A 314 1.64 5.56 -8.61
C PRO A 314 0.21 5.05 -8.44
#